data_AF-A0A954BKY7-F1
#
_entry.id   AF-A0A954BKY7-F1
#
_cell.length_a   1.000
_cell.length_b   1.000
_cell.length_c   1.000
_cell.angle_alpha   90.00
_cell.angle_beta   90.00
_cell.angle_gamma   90.00
#
_symmetry.space_group_name_H-M   'P 1'
#
loop_
_entity.id
_entity.type
_entity.pdbx_description
1 polymer ?
#
loop_
_entity_poly.entity_id
_entity_poly.type
_entity_poly.pdbx_seq_one_letter_code
_entity_poly.pdbx_strand_id
1 'polypeptide(L)'
;MLALTLPGVSLVRPALLALICAMAFIFVQTSSAQETCQAQRRVSAAADTAYQAARDEQQKACGDRRLCTYDCGILETVCKKYAKSDEFACIDECNLLSGRYKRQCKKECRANKRVAKAGCRRALRQCKDDCDPQSRDLACQAAQGRTREAAIKASDAYLALYDCEHAAGNEDAR
;
A
#
# COMPACT_ATOMS: atom_id res chain seq x y z
N MET A 1 32.35 9.93 -85.01
CA MET A 1 32.98 9.72 -83.69
C MET A 1 31.99 10.11 -82.60
N LEU A 2 31.62 9.11 -81.78
CA LEU A 2 31.05 9.13 -80.42
C LEU A 2 29.95 10.14 -80.04
N ALA A 3 28.71 9.62 -80.01
CA ALA A 3 27.62 10.15 -79.19
C ALA A 3 27.68 9.50 -77.79
N LEU A 4 27.80 10.31 -76.74
CA LEU A 4 27.69 9.90 -75.34
C LEU A 4 26.24 10.08 -74.87
N THR A 5 25.51 8.97 -74.75
CA THR A 5 24.22 8.93 -74.04
C THR A 5 24.47 8.51 -72.59
N LEU A 6 24.20 9.42 -71.64
CA LEU A 6 24.14 9.13 -70.20
C LEU A 6 22.75 8.58 -69.84
N PRO A 7 22.62 7.33 -69.33
CA PRO A 7 21.39 6.85 -68.73
C PRO A 7 21.46 7.08 -67.22
N GLY A 8 20.59 7.91 -66.62
CA GLY A 8 20.75 8.15 -65.18
C GLY A 8 19.71 8.97 -64.45
N VAL A 9 18.52 9.22 -64.99
CA VAL A 9 17.52 10.05 -64.29
C VAL A 9 16.11 9.48 -64.45
N SER A 10 15.79 8.39 -63.76
CA SER A 10 14.37 7.97 -63.67
C SER A 10 13.93 7.15 -62.46
N LEU A 11 14.82 6.83 -61.50
CA LEU A 11 14.45 6.01 -60.32
C LEU A 11 14.59 6.73 -58.96
N VAL A 12 15.25 7.90 -58.93
CA VAL A 12 15.53 8.60 -57.66
C VAL A 12 14.31 9.33 -57.10
N ARG A 13 13.44 9.87 -57.98
CA ARG A 13 12.24 10.63 -57.59
C ARG A 13 11.15 9.81 -56.85
N PRO A 14 10.73 8.61 -57.32
CA PRO A 14 9.70 7.85 -56.61
C PRO A 14 10.20 7.29 -55.27
N ALA A 15 11.49 6.93 -55.17
CA ALA A 15 12.09 6.45 -53.93
C ALA A 15 12.16 7.55 -52.85
N LEU A 16 12.54 8.78 -53.23
CA LEU A 16 12.58 9.91 -52.30
C LEU A 16 11.17 10.30 -51.81
N LEU A 17 10.17 10.28 -52.70
CA LEU A 17 8.78 10.59 -52.33
C LEU A 17 8.19 9.54 -51.38
N ALA A 18 8.48 8.25 -51.62
CA ALA A 18 8.06 7.17 -50.75
C ALA A 18 8.71 7.27 -49.36
N LEU A 19 9.98 7.66 -49.28
CA LEU A 19 10.69 7.90 -48.02
C LEU A 19 10.11 9.09 -47.25
N ILE A 20 9.80 10.20 -47.93
CA ILE A 20 9.17 11.37 -47.31
C ILE A 20 7.77 11.03 -46.80
N CYS A 21 6.96 10.29 -47.57
CA CYS A 21 5.64 9.84 -47.13
C CYS A 21 5.72 8.86 -45.95
N ALA A 22 6.67 7.93 -45.96
CA ALA A 22 6.88 7.00 -44.84
C ALA A 22 7.33 7.75 -43.57
N MET A 23 8.26 8.69 -43.68
CA MET A 23 8.70 9.50 -42.54
C MET A 23 7.57 10.39 -42.00
N ALA A 24 6.76 11.00 -42.87
CA ALA A 24 5.60 11.78 -42.46
C ALA A 24 4.54 10.93 -41.76
N PHE A 25 4.29 9.71 -42.24
CA PHE A 25 3.34 8.78 -41.62
C PHE A 25 3.82 8.30 -40.24
N ILE A 26 5.12 8.03 -40.09
CA ILE A 26 5.74 7.69 -38.79
C ILE A 26 5.64 8.87 -37.82
N PHE A 27 5.90 10.10 -38.28
CA PHE A 27 5.83 11.31 -37.44
C PHE A 27 4.41 11.64 -36.95
N VAL A 28 3.39 11.35 -37.78
CA VAL A 28 1.98 11.53 -37.42
C VAL A 28 1.50 10.45 -36.43
N GLN A 29 2.02 9.23 -36.55
CA GLN A 29 1.69 8.15 -35.59
C GLN A 29 2.36 8.34 -34.22
N THR A 30 3.59 8.84 -34.17
CA THR A 30 4.28 9.09 -32.89
C THR A 30 3.70 10.27 -32.11
N SER A 31 3.26 11.33 -32.80
CA SER A 31 2.66 12.52 -32.17
C SER A 31 1.28 12.23 -31.56
N SER A 32 0.42 11.48 -32.26
CA SER A 32 -0.90 11.08 -31.74
C SER A 32 -0.80 10.12 -30.53
N ALA A 33 0.17 9.19 -30.55
CA ALA A 33 0.44 8.28 -29.43
C ALA A 33 0.95 9.02 -28.18
N GLN A 34 1.82 10.02 -28.35
CA GLN A 34 2.31 10.86 -27.24
C GLN A 34 1.20 11.70 -26.61
N GLU A 35 0.31 12.30 -27.40
CA GLU A 35 -0.83 13.07 -26.88
C GLU A 35 -1.80 12.18 -26.08
N THR A 36 -2.07 10.95 -26.55
CA THR A 36 -2.88 9.99 -25.80
C THR A 36 -2.27 9.59 -24.47
N CYS A 37 -0.96 9.33 -24.41
CA CYS A 37 -0.32 8.99 -23.13
C CYS A 37 -0.22 10.21 -22.20
N GLN A 38 -0.07 11.42 -22.73
CA GLN A 38 -0.11 12.63 -21.91
C GLN A 38 -1.51 12.86 -21.31
N ALA A 39 -2.57 12.57 -22.05
CA ALA A 39 -3.93 12.56 -21.51
C ALA A 39 -4.08 11.53 -20.38
N GLN A 40 -3.56 10.30 -20.56
CA GLN A 40 -3.58 9.27 -19.52
C GLN A 40 -2.79 9.69 -18.25
N ARG A 41 -1.65 10.39 -18.38
CA ARG A 41 -0.91 10.95 -17.23
C ARG A 41 -1.74 11.95 -16.44
N ARG A 42 -2.56 12.78 -17.11
CA ARG A 42 -3.44 13.74 -16.44
C ARG A 42 -4.59 13.02 -15.72
N VAL A 43 -5.15 11.98 -16.35
CA VAL A 43 -6.20 11.14 -15.76
C VAL A 43 -5.68 10.40 -14.54
N SER A 44 -4.49 9.79 -14.61
CA SER A 44 -3.88 9.10 -13.46
C SER A 44 -3.58 10.07 -12.32
N ALA A 45 -2.96 11.23 -12.60
CA ALA A 45 -2.71 12.26 -11.58
C ALA A 45 -3.99 12.79 -10.91
N ALA A 46 -5.07 12.97 -11.68
CA ALA A 46 -6.36 13.39 -11.16
C ALA A 46 -7.02 12.29 -10.30
N ALA A 47 -6.94 11.03 -10.74
CA ALA A 47 -7.44 9.88 -10.00
C ALA A 47 -6.67 9.68 -8.68
N ASP A 48 -5.36 9.91 -8.70
CA ASP A 48 -4.50 9.87 -7.52
C ASP A 48 -4.87 10.95 -6.51
N THR A 49 -5.07 12.19 -7.00
CA THR A 49 -5.51 13.30 -6.16
C THR A 49 -6.88 13.00 -5.52
N ALA A 50 -7.81 12.44 -6.29
CA ALA A 50 -9.12 12.03 -5.78
C ALA A 50 -9.02 10.89 -4.75
N TYR A 51 -8.10 9.95 -4.93
CA TYR A 51 -7.83 8.90 -3.96
C TYR A 51 -7.23 9.44 -2.66
N GLN A 52 -6.29 10.38 -2.72
CA GLN A 52 -5.74 11.03 -1.52
C GLN A 52 -6.81 11.83 -0.77
N ALA A 53 -7.67 12.57 -1.48
CA ALA A 53 -8.78 13.28 -0.85
C ALA A 53 -9.76 12.32 -0.15
N ALA A 54 -10.08 11.18 -0.78
CA ALA A 54 -10.93 10.15 -0.18
C ALA A 54 -10.26 9.52 1.07
N ARG A 55 -8.94 9.29 1.03
CA ARG A 55 -8.15 8.82 2.17
C ARG A 55 -8.20 9.78 3.35
N ASP A 56 -8.07 11.09 3.11
CA ASP A 56 -8.14 12.11 4.15
C ASP A 56 -9.53 12.16 4.79
N GLU A 57 -10.60 12.05 3.98
CA GLU A 57 -11.97 11.96 4.48
C GLU A 57 -12.19 10.69 5.31
N GLN A 58 -11.64 9.56 4.86
CA GLN A 58 -11.69 8.31 5.61
C GLN A 58 -10.96 8.44 6.95
N GLN A 59 -9.79 9.08 6.99
CA GLN A 59 -9.05 9.26 8.24
C GLN A 59 -9.81 10.16 9.22
N LYS A 60 -10.48 11.21 8.74
CA LYS A 60 -11.34 12.06 9.55
C LYS A 60 -12.58 11.31 10.08
N ALA A 61 -13.20 10.47 9.25
CA ALA A 61 -14.42 9.74 9.61
C ALA A 61 -14.15 8.51 10.49
N CYS A 62 -13.04 7.80 10.27
CA CYS A 62 -12.70 6.57 10.97
C CYS A 62 -11.73 6.75 12.14
N GLY A 63 -11.16 7.94 12.31
CA GLY A 63 -10.03 8.15 13.22
C GLY A 63 -8.79 7.35 12.80
N ASP A 64 -7.75 7.42 13.63
CA ASP A 64 -6.48 6.76 13.35
C ASP A 64 -6.47 5.32 13.89
N ARG A 65 -7.29 4.45 13.28
CA ARG A 65 -7.38 3.03 13.64
C ARG A 65 -6.03 2.32 13.65
N ARG A 66 -5.10 2.76 12.80
CA ARG A 66 -3.74 2.23 12.73
C ARG A 66 -2.96 2.55 14.00
N LEU A 67 -3.09 3.77 14.51
CA LEU A 67 -2.52 4.20 15.78
C LEU A 67 -3.15 3.42 16.95
N CYS A 68 -4.48 3.28 16.96
CA CYS A 68 -5.18 2.51 18.00
C CYS A 68 -4.74 1.03 18.04
N THR A 69 -4.59 0.39 16.87
CA THR A 69 -4.10 -0.98 16.77
C THR A 69 -2.64 -1.10 17.23
N TYR A 70 -1.82 -0.09 16.91
CA TYR A 70 -0.43 -0.02 17.33
C TYR A 70 -0.31 0.08 18.86
N ASP A 71 -1.10 0.95 19.50
CA ASP A 71 -1.15 1.11 20.95
C ASP A 71 -1.59 -0.18 21.66
N CYS A 72 -2.61 -0.88 21.13
CA CYS A 72 -2.97 -2.20 21.63
C CYS A 72 -1.85 -3.24 21.45
N GLY A 73 -1.05 -3.12 20.39
CA GLY A 73 0.14 -3.95 20.17
C GLY A 73 1.26 -3.69 21.18
N ILE A 74 1.47 -2.43 21.58
CA ILE A 74 2.38 -2.06 22.67
C ILE A 74 1.88 -2.67 23.97
N LEU A 75 0.59 -2.51 24.29
CA LEU A 75 -0.02 -3.09 25.49
C LEU A 75 0.19 -4.61 25.54
N GLU A 76 0.05 -5.31 24.41
CA GLU A 76 0.29 -6.76 24.34
C GLU A 76 1.74 -7.12 24.67
N THR A 77 2.68 -6.34 24.16
CA THR A 77 4.12 -6.55 24.36
C THR A 77 4.50 -6.33 25.81
N VAL A 78 4.04 -5.22 26.39
CA VAL A 78 4.24 -4.84 27.78
C VAL A 78 3.68 -5.91 28.72
N CYS A 79 2.44 -6.33 28.49
CA CYS A 79 1.82 -7.41 29.24
C CYS A 79 2.60 -8.73 29.24
N LYS A 80 3.08 -9.16 28.06
CA LYS A 80 3.86 -10.40 27.93
C LYS A 80 5.16 -10.30 28.73
N LYS A 81 5.79 -9.13 28.75
CA LYS A 81 7.03 -8.87 29.50
C LYS A 81 6.79 -8.88 31.01
N TYR A 82 5.82 -8.11 31.52
CA TYR A 82 5.54 -8.03 32.96
C TYR A 82 5.08 -9.37 33.55
N ALA A 83 4.15 -10.08 32.89
CA ALA A 83 3.66 -11.37 33.37
C ALA A 83 4.74 -12.48 33.40
N LYS A 84 5.86 -12.28 32.69
CA LYS A 84 7.02 -13.18 32.70
C LYS A 84 8.02 -12.75 33.77
N SER A 85 8.29 -11.45 33.90
CA SER A 85 9.22 -10.89 34.90
C SER A 85 8.76 -11.15 36.34
N ASP A 86 7.48 -10.90 36.64
CA ASP A 86 6.94 -11.04 38.00
C ASP A 86 6.91 -12.50 38.46
N GLU A 87 6.77 -13.45 37.52
CA GLU A 87 6.85 -14.88 37.85
C GLU A 87 8.27 -15.28 38.25
N PHE A 88 9.29 -14.81 37.52
CA PHE A 88 10.68 -15.15 37.83
C PHE A 88 11.10 -14.58 39.18
N ALA A 89 10.81 -13.30 39.42
CA ALA A 89 11.07 -12.66 40.71
C ALA A 89 10.38 -13.41 41.88
N CYS A 90 9.10 -13.75 41.72
CA CYS A 90 8.33 -14.47 42.73
C CYS A 90 8.88 -15.89 42.97
N ILE A 91 9.30 -16.62 41.93
CA ILE A 91 9.88 -17.96 42.08
C ILE A 91 11.25 -17.90 42.78
N ASP A 92 12.05 -16.89 42.51
CA ASP A 92 13.37 -16.71 43.14
C ASP A 92 13.23 -16.44 44.64
N GLU A 93 12.30 -15.57 45.04
CA GLU A 93 11.95 -15.36 46.45
C GLU A 93 11.47 -16.67 47.10
N CYS A 94 10.61 -17.45 46.42
CA CYS A 94 10.17 -18.74 46.94
C CYS A 94 11.31 -19.77 47.06
N ASN A 95 12.38 -19.65 46.27
CA ASN A 95 13.49 -20.60 46.33
C ASN A 95 14.33 -20.45 47.60
N LEU A 96 14.27 -19.28 48.26
CA LEU A 96 14.85 -19.02 49.58
C LEU A 96 14.12 -19.77 50.72
N LEU A 97 12.88 -20.21 50.48
CA LEU A 97 12.10 -21.00 51.42
C LEU A 97 12.41 -22.50 51.30
N SER A 98 12.05 -23.28 52.33
CA SER A 98 12.20 -24.73 52.37
C SER A 98 10.87 -25.46 52.65
N GLY A 99 10.84 -26.77 52.37
CA GLY A 99 9.73 -27.66 52.73
C GLY A 99 8.35 -27.26 52.20
N ARG A 100 7.35 -27.24 53.09
CA ARG A 100 5.94 -26.95 52.76
C ARG A 100 5.74 -25.50 52.30
N TYR A 101 6.42 -24.55 52.94
CA TYR A 101 6.34 -23.11 52.61
C TYR A 101 6.80 -22.82 51.19
N LYS A 102 7.89 -23.46 50.73
CA LYS A 102 8.35 -23.38 49.33
C LYS A 102 7.27 -23.84 48.33
N ARG A 103 6.59 -24.96 48.63
CA ARG A 103 5.54 -25.50 47.74
C ARG A 103 4.33 -24.57 47.68
N GLN A 104 3.94 -24.00 48.81
CA GLN A 104 2.81 -23.09 48.89
C GLN A 104 3.09 -21.76 48.17
N CYS A 105 4.26 -21.16 48.43
CA CYS A 105 4.72 -19.95 47.74
C CYS A 105 4.74 -20.13 46.20
N LYS A 106 5.30 -21.24 45.69
CA LYS A 106 5.28 -21.52 44.24
C LYS A 106 3.87 -21.68 43.68
N LYS A 107 2.92 -22.19 44.45
CA LYS A 107 1.50 -22.31 44.04
C LYS A 107 0.85 -20.93 43.95
N GLU A 108 1.11 -20.06 44.91
CA GLU A 108 0.63 -18.68 44.93
C GLU A 108 1.22 -17.84 43.78
N CYS A 109 2.54 -17.92 43.53
CA CYS A 109 3.16 -17.26 42.37
C CYS A 109 2.51 -17.67 41.03
N ARG A 110 2.23 -18.97 40.86
CA ARG A 110 1.54 -19.48 39.66
C ARG A 110 0.10 -18.98 39.58
N ALA A 111 -0.60 -18.83 40.70
CA ALA A 111 -1.94 -18.26 40.74
C ALA A 111 -1.93 -16.77 40.39
N ASN A 112 -1.02 -15.98 40.97
CA ASN A 112 -0.85 -14.56 40.69
C ASN A 112 -0.54 -14.32 39.21
N LYS A 113 0.35 -15.12 38.61
CA LYS A 113 0.62 -15.09 37.17
C LYS A 113 -0.64 -15.31 36.33
N ARG A 114 -1.51 -16.26 36.72
CA ARG A 114 -2.77 -16.51 36.00
C ARG A 114 -3.71 -15.30 36.08
N VAL A 115 -3.81 -14.67 37.25
CA VAL A 115 -4.61 -13.45 37.45
C VAL A 115 -4.04 -12.29 36.63
N ALA A 116 -2.73 -12.05 36.64
CA ALA A 116 -2.08 -11.02 35.85
C ALA A 116 -2.31 -11.24 34.33
N LYS A 117 -2.14 -12.48 33.84
CA LYS A 117 -2.46 -12.81 32.45
C LYS A 117 -3.93 -12.60 32.11
N ALA A 118 -4.86 -12.93 33.01
CA ALA A 118 -6.28 -12.70 32.81
C ALA A 118 -6.63 -11.20 32.81
N GLY A 119 -6.00 -10.40 33.68
CA GLY A 119 -6.08 -8.94 33.68
C GLY A 119 -5.62 -8.36 32.35
N CYS A 120 -4.44 -8.78 31.87
CA CYS A 120 -3.96 -8.35 30.57
C CYS A 120 -4.90 -8.75 29.42
N ARG A 121 -5.38 -10.00 29.39
CA ARG A 121 -6.33 -10.44 28.34
C ARG A 121 -7.62 -9.63 28.33
N ARG A 122 -8.05 -9.09 29.48
CA ARG A 122 -9.20 -8.19 29.58
C ARG A 122 -8.85 -6.81 29.06
N ALA A 123 -7.73 -6.22 29.49
CA ALA A 123 -7.26 -4.93 29.00
C ALA A 123 -7.05 -4.91 27.47
N LEU A 124 -6.48 -5.99 26.91
CA LEU A 124 -6.33 -6.14 25.46
C LEU A 124 -7.65 -6.27 24.72
N ARG A 125 -8.63 -6.97 25.30
CA ARG A 125 -9.97 -7.05 24.72
C ARG A 125 -10.62 -5.67 24.72
N GLN A 126 -10.60 -4.99 25.86
CA GLN A 126 -11.15 -3.64 25.98
C GLN A 126 -10.47 -2.66 25.01
N CYS A 127 -9.14 -2.67 24.90
CA CYS A 127 -8.41 -1.86 23.94
C CYS A 127 -8.90 -2.10 22.50
N LYS A 128 -9.08 -3.37 22.10
CA LYS A 128 -9.61 -3.72 20.78
C LYS A 128 -11.07 -3.32 20.61
N ASP A 129 -11.88 -3.52 21.64
CA ASP A 129 -13.30 -3.18 21.67
C ASP A 129 -13.52 -1.66 21.66
N ASP A 130 -12.55 -0.86 22.14
CA ASP A 130 -12.55 0.60 22.03
C ASP A 130 -12.06 1.08 20.65
N CYS A 131 -11.15 0.32 20.01
CA CYS A 131 -10.72 0.58 18.63
C CYS A 131 -11.75 0.15 17.55
N ASP A 132 -12.58 -0.86 17.81
CA ASP A 132 -13.56 -1.41 16.86
C ASP A 132 -14.78 -0.49 16.54
N PRO A 133 -15.37 0.28 17.48
CA PRO A 133 -16.58 1.08 17.23
C PRO A 133 -16.38 2.14 16.15
N GLN A 134 -15.18 2.70 16.00
CA GLN A 134 -14.88 3.63 14.92
C GLN A 134 -14.98 2.98 13.52
N SER A 135 -14.78 1.66 13.40
CA SER A 135 -14.92 0.93 12.13
C SER A 135 -16.34 0.44 11.84
N ARG A 136 -17.20 0.41 12.86
CA ARG A 136 -18.62 0.05 12.75
C ARG A 136 -19.53 1.26 12.57
N ASP A 137 -18.99 2.48 12.72
CA ASP A 137 -19.70 3.70 12.36
C ASP A 137 -20.02 3.69 10.86
N LEU A 138 -21.29 3.91 10.55
CA LEU A 138 -21.81 3.99 9.18
C LEU A 138 -21.07 5.07 8.37
N ALA A 139 -20.67 6.17 9.01
CA ALA A 139 -19.90 7.22 8.36
C ALA A 139 -18.50 6.74 7.94
N CYS A 140 -17.82 6.01 8.82
CA CYS A 140 -16.52 5.41 8.51
C CYS A 140 -16.65 4.32 7.42
N GLN A 141 -17.67 3.48 7.46
CA GLN A 141 -17.89 2.45 6.43
C GLN A 141 -18.17 3.07 5.05
N ALA A 142 -18.98 4.13 5.00
CA ALA A 142 -19.22 4.87 3.76
C ALA A 142 -17.94 5.54 3.23
N ALA A 143 -17.11 6.12 4.11
CA ALA A 143 -15.83 6.72 3.73
C ALA A 143 -14.81 5.66 3.25
N GLN A 144 -14.80 4.46 3.87
CA GLN A 144 -14.02 3.31 3.41
C GLN A 144 -14.47 2.85 2.01
N GLY A 145 -15.78 2.76 1.77
CA GLY A 145 -16.35 2.42 0.47
C GLY A 145 -15.89 3.39 -0.62
N ARG A 146 -16.02 4.70 -0.36
CA ARG A 146 -15.58 5.77 -1.28
C ARG A 146 -14.08 5.72 -1.55
N THR A 147 -13.28 5.49 -0.52
CA THR A 147 -11.82 5.36 -0.67
C THR A 147 -11.44 4.14 -1.50
N ARG A 148 -12.13 3.01 -1.30
CA ARG A 148 -11.91 1.79 -2.09
C ARG A 148 -12.26 2.02 -3.56
N GLU A 149 -13.38 2.69 -3.83
CA GLU A 149 -13.77 3.03 -5.20
C GLU A 149 -12.76 3.97 -5.87
N ALA A 150 -12.30 5.00 -5.15
CA ALA A 150 -11.26 5.92 -5.65
C ALA A 150 -9.92 5.20 -5.90
N ALA A 151 -9.53 4.25 -5.04
CA ALA A 151 -8.34 3.43 -5.23
C ALA A 151 -8.40 2.55 -6.48
N ILE A 152 -9.58 1.97 -6.76
CA ILE A 152 -9.82 1.19 -7.99
C ILE A 152 -9.67 2.10 -9.20
N LYS A 153 -10.32 3.26 -9.21
CA LYS A 153 -10.20 4.24 -10.32
C LYS A 153 -8.77 4.72 -10.55
N ALA A 154 -8.02 4.97 -9.47
CA ALA A 154 -6.60 5.31 -9.57
C ALA A 154 -5.81 4.16 -10.19
N SER A 155 -6.03 2.93 -9.73
CA SER A 155 -5.36 1.74 -10.24
C SER A 155 -5.66 1.50 -11.73
N ASP A 156 -6.93 1.63 -12.14
CA ASP A 156 -7.35 1.50 -13.53
C ASP A 156 -6.71 2.58 -14.41
N ALA A 157 -6.62 3.82 -13.92
CA ALA A 157 -5.95 4.92 -14.63
C ALA A 157 -4.44 4.69 -14.75
N TYR A 158 -3.79 4.10 -13.75
CA TYR A 158 -2.38 3.71 -13.83
C TYR A 158 -2.14 2.57 -14.81
N LEU A 159 -3.02 1.56 -14.84
CA LEU A 159 -2.93 0.48 -15.83
C LEU A 159 -3.09 1.03 -17.26
N ALA A 160 -4.05 1.93 -17.48
CA ALA A 160 -4.24 2.58 -18.79
C ALA A 160 -3.02 3.43 -19.20
N LEU A 161 -2.37 4.11 -18.24
CA LEU A 161 -1.13 4.83 -18.50
C LEU A 161 0.02 3.86 -18.83
N TYR A 162 0.18 2.79 -18.04
CA TYR A 162 1.19 1.78 -18.25
C TYR A 162 1.07 1.12 -19.63
N ASP A 163 -0.15 0.72 -20.02
CA ASP A 163 -0.42 0.14 -21.34
C ASP A 163 -0.10 1.13 -22.47
N CYS A 164 -0.38 2.43 -22.26
CA CYS A 164 -0.05 3.47 -23.22
C CYS A 164 1.46 3.67 -23.37
N GLU A 165 2.20 3.75 -22.25
CA GLU A 165 3.66 3.91 -22.26
C GLU A 165 4.35 2.70 -22.89
N HIS A 166 3.84 1.50 -22.60
CA HIS A 166 4.33 0.26 -23.18
C HIS A 166 4.02 0.14 -24.68
N ALA A 167 2.84 0.56 -25.14
CA ALA A 167 2.48 0.59 -26.55
C ALA A 167 3.26 1.65 -27.34
N ALA A 168 3.68 2.74 -26.69
CA ALA A 168 4.49 3.80 -27.27
C ALA A 168 5.99 3.47 -27.42
N GLY A 169 6.42 2.27 -27.01
CA GLY A 169 7.83 1.83 -27.11
C GLY A 169 8.76 2.47 -26.07
N ASN A 170 8.20 3.08 -25.01
CA ASN A 170 8.98 3.51 -23.85
C ASN A 170 9.22 2.29 -22.95
N GLU A 171 10.27 1.51 -23.22
CA GLU A 171 10.73 0.42 -22.35
C GLU A 171 11.32 0.91 -21.01
N ASP A 172 11.40 2.23 -20.79
CA ASP A 172 11.89 2.86 -19.56
C ASP A 172 10.86 2.95 -18.42
N ALA A 173 9.66 2.37 -18.57
CA ALA A 173 8.68 2.27 -17.50
C ALA A 173 8.99 1.07 -16.57
N ARG A 174 10.10 1.16 -15.81
CA ARG A 174 10.43 0.26 -14.70
C ARG A 174 10.77 1.01 -13.42
#